data_AF-A0A9D5M5S0-F1
#
_entry.id   AF-A0A9D5M5S0-F1
#
_cell.length_a   1.000
_cell.length_b   1.000
_cell.length_c   1.000
_cell.angle_alpha   90.00
_cell.angle_beta   90.00
_cell.angle_gamma   90.00
#
_symmetry.space_group_name_H-M   'P 1'
#
loop_
_entity.id
_entity.type
_entity.pdbx_description
1 polymer ?
#
loop_
_entity_poly.entity_id
_entity_poly.type
_entity_poly.pdbx_seq_one_letter_code
_entity_poly.pdbx_strand_id
1 'polypeptide(L)'
;MFKKILGLSLGVGMLLNSTTFAASEQHSWVDDIALSNEVYNAYVCENCGEVRHEEIAKIRNYIITLDANGGIAEPAQLTTKNGKITLPIPANSSDYLFEGWYDKTGMLVTPDRVFEEDTTLYARWSADSTYTLYFVSDGGSRIKPITGAYGMTVSFTEYIPVKEGYVFEGWCADPRDKQQRIVDFTFYEHDVVYAKWRSIGANTAEETKQSTLTDAEVMQYGQYVDEKTSVNVTALWVQQQERLKQLMEIHNSIYGE
;
A
#
# COMPACT_ATOMS: atom_id res chain seq x y z
N MET A 1 0.00 7.75 40.67
CA MET A 1 -0.48 7.79 42.07
C MET A 1 0.35 6.78 42.85
N PHE A 2 1.09 7.24 43.87
CA PHE A 2 2.00 6.45 44.72
C PHE A 2 1.26 5.72 45.85
N LYS A 3 1.71 4.50 46.23
CA LYS A 3 1.98 3.99 47.61
C LYS A 3 1.89 2.44 47.67
N LYS A 4 2.98 1.73 48.01
CA LYS A 4 3.45 1.29 49.34
C LYS A 4 2.65 0.12 49.95
N ILE A 5 3.32 -1.04 50.11
CA ILE A 5 3.12 -1.99 51.22
C ILE A 5 4.53 -2.44 51.65
N LEU A 6 5.16 -1.76 52.61
CA LEU A 6 5.27 -2.15 54.03
C LEU A 6 5.87 -3.55 54.24
N GLY A 7 7.20 -3.58 54.35
CA GLY A 7 7.93 -4.67 54.98
C GLY A 7 7.83 -4.59 56.50
N LEU A 8 7.74 -5.76 57.13
CA LEU A 8 7.87 -5.96 58.57
C LEU A 8 9.01 -6.95 58.80
N SER A 9 10.06 -6.50 59.48
CA SER A 9 11.12 -7.34 60.02
C SER A 9 11.00 -7.40 61.54
N LEU A 10 11.13 -8.59 62.10
CA LEU A 10 11.59 -8.99 63.45
C LEU A 10 11.31 -10.50 63.50
N GLY A 11 12.17 -11.44 63.88
CA GLY A 11 13.47 -11.45 64.54
C GLY A 11 13.59 -12.84 65.18
N VAL A 12 14.57 -13.64 64.73
CA VAL A 12 15.24 -14.81 65.33
C VAL A 12 14.41 -15.86 66.12
N GLY A 13 14.43 -17.09 65.61
CA GLY A 13 14.09 -18.32 66.35
C GLY A 13 14.53 -19.57 65.57
N MET A 14 15.60 -20.19 66.04
CA MET A 14 16.22 -21.42 65.52
C MET A 14 15.30 -22.63 65.75
N LEU A 15 15.08 -23.49 64.74
CA LEU A 15 15.10 -24.97 64.81
C LEU A 15 14.43 -25.62 63.57
N LEU A 16 15.06 -26.72 63.17
CA LEU A 16 14.77 -27.58 62.02
C LEU A 16 13.34 -28.15 62.07
N ASN A 17 12.64 -28.14 60.93
CA ASN A 17 12.05 -29.37 60.38
C ASN A 17 11.51 -29.16 58.97
N SER A 18 11.77 -30.16 58.15
CA SER A 18 11.40 -30.34 56.76
C SER A 18 9.91 -30.16 56.50
N THR A 19 9.56 -29.16 55.71
CA THR A 19 8.33 -29.15 54.92
C THR A 19 8.64 -28.58 53.55
N THR A 20 8.40 -29.41 52.54
CA THR A 20 8.40 -29.08 51.12
C THR A 20 7.66 -27.77 50.85
N PHE A 21 8.37 -26.73 50.44
CA PHE A 21 7.77 -25.61 49.74
C PHE A 21 7.80 -25.94 48.25
N ALA A 22 6.64 -26.29 47.68
CA ALA A 22 6.44 -26.10 46.25
C ALA A 22 6.46 -24.59 46.01
N ALA A 23 7.61 -24.05 45.62
CA ALA A 23 7.69 -22.68 45.15
C ALA A 23 6.90 -22.63 43.84
N SER A 24 5.72 -22.02 43.86
CA SER A 24 5.07 -21.60 42.62
C SER A 24 5.91 -20.47 42.06
N GLU A 25 6.79 -20.78 41.11
CA GLU A 25 7.58 -19.77 40.41
C GLU A 25 6.62 -18.85 39.64
N GLN A 26 6.55 -17.62 40.11
CA GLN A 26 5.75 -16.56 39.54
C GLN A 26 6.56 -15.96 38.38
N HIS A 27 6.32 -16.41 37.16
CA HIS A 27 6.98 -15.88 35.97
C HIS A 27 6.47 -14.45 35.69
N SER A 28 7.38 -13.47 35.59
CA SER A 28 7.07 -12.11 35.15
C SER A 28 7.46 -11.92 33.69
N TRP A 29 6.51 -11.42 32.90
CA TRP A 29 6.54 -11.37 31.45
C TRP A 29 7.13 -10.06 30.94
N VAL A 30 7.95 -10.13 29.89
CA VAL A 30 8.36 -8.98 29.08
C VAL A 30 7.71 -9.16 27.70
N ASP A 31 6.62 -8.44 27.46
CA ASP A 31 5.93 -8.42 26.17
C ASP A 31 6.73 -7.55 25.19
N ASP A 32 7.47 -8.18 24.26
CA ASP A 32 8.14 -7.45 23.18
C ASP A 32 8.21 -8.26 21.88
N ILE A 33 7.09 -8.77 21.36
CA ILE A 33 7.06 -9.32 19.99
C ILE A 33 5.76 -8.94 19.28
N ALA A 34 5.73 -7.74 18.70
CA ALA A 34 4.66 -7.31 17.80
C ALA A 34 4.92 -7.64 16.31
N LEU A 35 6.05 -8.24 15.94
CA LEU A 35 6.49 -8.31 14.52
C LEU A 35 7.34 -9.53 14.11
N SER A 36 7.39 -10.65 14.85
CA SER A 36 8.17 -11.82 14.37
C SER A 36 7.34 -12.73 13.46
N ASN A 37 7.97 -13.21 12.38
CA ASN A 37 7.46 -14.29 11.52
C ASN A 37 7.64 -15.68 12.18
N GLU A 38 7.85 -15.73 13.50
CA GLU A 38 8.16 -16.95 14.21
C GLU A 38 6.93 -17.45 14.97
N VAL A 39 6.59 -18.71 14.69
CA VAL A 39 5.43 -19.45 15.24
C VAL A 39 5.58 -19.73 16.75
N TYR A 40 6.75 -19.42 17.31
CA TYR A 40 7.12 -19.73 18.68
C TYR A 40 7.77 -18.54 19.36
N ASN A 41 7.45 -18.31 20.63
CA ASN A 41 8.35 -17.58 21.51
C ASN A 41 9.35 -18.57 22.10
N ALA A 42 10.64 -18.28 21.94
CA ALA A 42 11.72 -19.04 22.58
C ALA A 42 12.11 -18.35 23.88
N TYR A 43 11.93 -19.05 24.99
CA TYR A 43 12.24 -18.55 26.33
C TYR A 43 13.36 -19.36 26.94
N VAL A 44 14.38 -18.69 27.46
CA VAL A 44 15.47 -19.34 28.21
C VAL A 44 15.10 -19.31 29.69
N CYS A 45 14.97 -20.47 30.31
CA CYS A 45 14.82 -20.53 31.76
C CYS A 45 16.09 -19.97 32.42
N GLU A 46 15.98 -18.88 33.18
CA GLU A 46 17.13 -18.27 33.87
C GLU A 46 17.77 -19.21 34.90
N ASN A 47 17.02 -20.19 35.39
CA ASN A 47 17.44 -21.07 36.48
C ASN A 47 18.11 -22.37 36.00
N CYS A 48 17.70 -22.93 34.86
CA CYS A 48 18.26 -24.17 34.30
C CYS A 48 18.88 -24.03 32.90
N GLY A 49 18.75 -22.86 32.26
CA GLY A 49 19.26 -22.60 30.92
C GLY A 49 18.52 -23.30 29.78
N GLU A 50 17.45 -24.06 30.08
CA GLU A 50 16.65 -24.75 29.07
C GLU A 50 15.86 -23.74 28.23
N VAL A 51 15.88 -23.92 26.91
CA VAL A 51 15.04 -23.18 25.98
C VAL A 51 13.68 -23.87 25.86
N ARG A 52 12.60 -23.17 26.20
CA ARG A 52 11.21 -23.61 25.99
C ARG A 52 10.60 -22.83 24.84
N HIS A 53 9.81 -23.52 24.02
CA HIS A 53 9.08 -22.92 22.91
C HIS A 53 7.60 -22.91 23.24
N GLU A 54 6.95 -21.74 23.21
CA GLU A 54 5.50 -21.60 23.33
C GLU A 54 4.91 -21.20 21.98
N GLU A 55 3.95 -21.98 21.48
CA GLU A 55 3.27 -21.70 20.22
C GLU A 55 2.29 -20.53 20.41
N ILE A 56 2.69 -19.33 19.99
CA ILE A 56 1.95 -18.07 20.18
C ILE A 56 0.88 -17.84 19.12
N ALA A 57 1.12 -18.30 17.89
CA ALA A 57 0.14 -18.27 16.83
C ALA A 57 0.43 -19.45 15.92
N LYS A 58 -0.50 -20.40 15.85
CA LYS A 58 -0.44 -21.44 14.83
C LYS A 58 -0.65 -20.74 13.49
N ILE A 59 0.43 -20.42 12.79
CA ILE A 59 0.39 -19.96 11.40
C ILE A 59 -0.10 -21.16 10.59
N ARG A 60 -1.42 -21.27 10.48
CA ARG A 60 -2.07 -22.27 9.64
C ARG A 60 -2.20 -21.65 8.27
N ASN A 61 -1.66 -22.36 7.29
CA ASN A 61 -2.02 -22.12 5.92
C ASN A 61 -3.34 -22.86 5.66
N TYR A 62 -4.27 -22.19 5.02
CA TYR A 62 -5.57 -22.73 4.66
C TYR A 62 -5.68 -22.89 3.16
N ILE A 63 -6.47 -23.87 2.74
CA ILE A 63 -6.79 -24.11 1.34
C ILE A 63 -8.03 -23.30 1.00
N ILE A 64 -7.87 -22.38 0.04
CA ILE A 64 -8.97 -21.62 -0.54
C ILE A 64 -9.35 -22.27 -1.85
N THR A 65 -10.57 -22.79 -1.92
CA THR A 65 -11.13 -23.36 -3.16
C THR A 65 -11.98 -22.31 -3.86
N LEU A 66 -11.79 -22.18 -5.17
CA LEU A 66 -12.46 -21.20 -6.01
C LEU A 66 -13.50 -21.87 -6.88
N ASP A 67 -14.77 -21.64 -6.56
CA ASP A 67 -15.89 -21.99 -7.41
C ASP A 67 -16.22 -20.82 -8.33
N ALA A 68 -15.78 -20.92 -9.59
CA ALA A 68 -15.96 -19.85 -10.56
C ALA A 68 -17.43 -19.67 -11.04
N ASN A 69 -18.41 -20.45 -10.54
CA ASN A 69 -19.83 -20.29 -10.83
C ASN A 69 -20.13 -20.08 -12.33
N GLY A 70 -19.66 -21.00 -13.17
CA GLY A 70 -19.81 -20.93 -14.64
C GLY A 70 -18.69 -20.19 -15.37
N GLY A 71 -17.72 -19.60 -14.65
CA GLY A 71 -16.43 -19.20 -15.19
C GLY A 71 -15.35 -20.27 -15.05
N ILE A 72 -14.10 -19.85 -15.22
CA ILE A 72 -12.88 -20.65 -15.07
C ILE A 72 -11.93 -19.88 -14.16
N ALA A 73 -11.60 -20.45 -13.00
CA ALA A 73 -10.58 -19.93 -12.10
C ALA A 73 -9.32 -20.79 -12.19
N GLU A 74 -8.21 -20.18 -12.58
CA GLU A 74 -6.91 -20.86 -12.66
C GLU A 74 -5.87 -20.10 -11.82
N PRO A 75 -5.34 -20.71 -10.75
CA PRO A 75 -5.66 -22.05 -10.24
C PRO A 75 -7.01 -22.09 -9.50
N ALA A 76 -7.70 -23.24 -9.51
CA ALA A 76 -8.97 -23.44 -8.80
C ALA A 76 -8.79 -23.63 -7.27
N GLN A 77 -7.57 -23.84 -6.81
CA GLN A 77 -7.22 -23.91 -5.39
C GLN A 77 -5.93 -23.16 -5.12
N LEU A 78 -5.90 -22.45 -4.00
CA LEU A 78 -4.77 -21.67 -3.55
C LEU A 78 -4.52 -21.95 -2.08
N THR A 79 -3.27 -21.81 -1.64
CA THR A 79 -2.90 -21.93 -0.23
C THR A 79 -2.56 -20.55 0.30
N THR A 80 -3.19 -20.14 1.41
CA THR A 80 -2.89 -18.85 2.05
C THR A 80 -1.46 -18.83 2.57
N LYS A 81 -0.86 -17.65 2.67
CA LYS A 81 0.37 -17.41 3.43
C LYS A 81 0.04 -16.49 4.59
N ASN A 82 0.24 -16.95 5.84
CA ASN A 82 -0.15 -16.23 7.05
C ASN A 82 -1.64 -15.84 7.04
N GLY A 83 -2.50 -16.75 6.59
CA GLY A 83 -3.94 -16.51 6.43
C GLY A 83 -4.32 -15.54 5.30
N LYS A 84 -3.38 -14.93 4.57
CA LYS A 84 -3.66 -13.99 3.47
C LYS A 84 -3.41 -14.61 2.10
N ILE A 85 -4.08 -14.07 1.08
CA ILE A 85 -4.00 -14.58 -0.28
C ILE A 85 -4.37 -13.52 -1.31
N THR A 86 -3.74 -13.57 -2.49
CA THR A 86 -4.17 -12.79 -3.65
C THR A 86 -5.07 -13.66 -4.52
N LEU A 87 -6.30 -13.24 -4.74
CA LEU A 87 -7.27 -13.99 -5.52
C LEU A 87 -7.15 -13.66 -7.01
N PRO A 88 -7.18 -14.66 -7.91
CA PRO A 88 -7.18 -14.42 -9.35
C PRO A 88 -8.52 -13.87 -9.80
N ILE A 89 -8.52 -13.21 -10.96
CA ILE A 89 -9.73 -12.84 -11.67
C ILE A 89 -10.12 -14.05 -12.54
N PRO A 90 -11.28 -14.67 -12.32
CA PRO A 90 -11.71 -15.78 -13.15
C PRO A 90 -12.02 -15.29 -14.57
N ALA A 91 -11.77 -16.16 -15.55
CA ALA A 91 -12.21 -15.94 -16.93
C ALA A 91 -13.63 -16.46 -17.11
N ASN A 92 -14.38 -15.91 -18.06
CA ASN A 92 -15.63 -16.51 -18.54
C ASN A 92 -15.71 -16.34 -20.08
N SER A 93 -16.68 -16.99 -20.70
CA SER A 93 -16.97 -16.83 -22.14
C SER A 93 -18.25 -16.04 -22.42
N SER A 94 -18.81 -15.38 -21.40
CA SER A 94 -20.05 -14.60 -21.49
C SER A 94 -19.75 -13.09 -21.48
N ASP A 95 -20.78 -12.28 -21.64
CA ASP A 95 -20.75 -10.82 -21.52
C ASP A 95 -20.88 -10.33 -20.08
N TYR A 96 -20.91 -11.24 -19.10
CA TYR A 96 -21.03 -10.89 -17.69
C TYR A 96 -19.68 -10.43 -17.13
N LEU A 97 -19.72 -9.36 -16.34
CA LEU A 97 -18.58 -8.82 -15.63
C LEU A 97 -18.42 -9.52 -14.28
N PHE A 98 -17.18 -9.84 -13.93
CA PHE A 98 -16.84 -10.37 -12.62
C PHE A 98 -17.08 -9.29 -11.56
N GLU A 99 -17.85 -9.59 -10.52
CA GLU A 99 -18.15 -8.65 -9.43
C GLU A 99 -17.20 -8.82 -8.24
N GLY A 100 -16.55 -9.98 -8.13
CA GLY A 100 -15.70 -10.36 -7.01
C GLY A 100 -15.97 -11.77 -6.50
N TRP A 101 -15.16 -12.18 -5.51
CA TRP A 101 -15.29 -13.45 -4.81
C TRP A 101 -16.13 -13.27 -3.55
N TYR A 102 -17.07 -14.16 -3.31
CA TYR A 102 -17.99 -14.11 -2.17
C TYR A 102 -17.86 -15.37 -1.32
N ASP A 103 -18.01 -15.23 0.00
CA ASP A 103 -18.07 -16.40 0.88
C ASP A 103 -19.45 -17.09 0.84
N LYS A 104 -19.57 -18.22 1.55
CA LYS A 104 -20.83 -18.98 1.65
C LYS A 104 -22.02 -18.20 2.20
N THR A 105 -21.78 -17.07 2.88
CA THR A 105 -22.82 -16.20 3.44
C THR A 105 -23.26 -15.11 2.45
N GLY A 106 -22.57 -14.99 1.31
CA GLY A 106 -22.82 -13.97 0.31
C GLY A 106 -22.12 -12.64 0.62
N MET A 107 -21.09 -12.64 1.47
CA MET A 107 -20.30 -11.45 1.77
C MET A 107 -19.11 -11.36 0.81
N LEU A 108 -18.86 -10.16 0.26
CA LEU A 108 -17.71 -9.88 -0.62
C LEU A 108 -16.40 -10.07 0.15
N VAL A 109 -15.46 -10.77 -0.46
CA VAL A 109 -14.11 -10.95 0.06
C VAL A 109 -13.22 -9.80 -0.42
N THR A 110 -12.72 -9.01 0.53
CA THR A 110 -11.79 -7.91 0.27
C THR A 110 -10.33 -8.41 0.18
N PRO A 111 -9.43 -7.70 -0.53
CA PRO A 111 -8.03 -8.11 -0.68
C PRO A 111 -7.23 -8.24 0.63
N ASP A 112 -7.66 -7.57 1.70
CA ASP A 112 -7.02 -7.58 3.03
C ASP A 112 -7.55 -8.68 3.97
N ARG A 113 -8.55 -9.45 3.54
CA ARG A 113 -9.15 -10.55 4.30
C ARG A 113 -8.10 -11.54 4.79
N VAL A 114 -8.14 -11.83 6.09
CA VAL A 114 -7.41 -12.93 6.73
C VAL A 114 -8.35 -14.12 6.90
N PHE A 115 -7.93 -15.29 6.43
CA PHE A 115 -8.63 -16.56 6.53
C PHE A 115 -8.14 -17.34 7.75
N GLU A 116 -9.08 -17.99 8.44
CA GLU A 116 -8.86 -18.77 9.67
C GLU A 116 -9.29 -20.24 9.54
N GLU A 117 -9.76 -20.63 8.35
CA GLU A 117 -10.15 -21.99 8.00
C GLU A 117 -10.13 -22.19 6.48
N ASP A 118 -10.12 -23.45 6.06
CA ASP A 118 -10.32 -23.79 4.65
C ASP A 118 -11.68 -23.26 4.20
N THR A 119 -11.68 -22.51 3.09
CA THR A 119 -12.84 -21.75 2.66
C THR A 119 -13.09 -21.98 1.18
N THR A 120 -14.35 -22.18 0.79
CA THR A 120 -14.76 -22.11 -0.62
C THR A 120 -15.30 -20.72 -0.90
N LEU A 121 -14.77 -20.08 -1.93
CA LEU A 121 -15.23 -18.80 -2.44
C LEU A 121 -15.97 -19.00 -3.75
N TYR A 122 -16.99 -18.17 -3.96
CA TYR A 122 -17.91 -18.26 -5.08
C TYR A 122 -17.79 -16.99 -5.92
N ALA A 123 -17.50 -17.14 -7.20
CA ALA A 123 -17.50 -16.02 -8.13
C ALA A 123 -18.93 -15.51 -8.31
N ARG A 124 -19.07 -14.18 -8.36
CA ARG A 124 -20.34 -13.55 -8.73
C ARG A 124 -20.17 -12.75 -10.02
N TRP A 125 -21.20 -12.79 -10.85
CA TRP A 125 -21.19 -12.26 -12.21
C TRP A 125 -22.43 -11.39 -12.43
N SER A 126 -22.28 -10.28 -13.13
CA SER A 126 -23.38 -9.35 -13.44
C SER A 126 -23.16 -8.65 -14.78
N ALA A 127 -24.22 -8.39 -15.54
CA ALA A 127 -24.13 -7.75 -16.84
C ALA A 127 -23.74 -6.26 -16.77
N ASP A 128 -24.02 -5.58 -15.65
CA ASP A 128 -23.94 -4.11 -15.56
C ASP A 128 -23.06 -3.62 -14.38
N SER A 129 -22.22 -4.49 -13.81
CA SER A 129 -21.45 -4.16 -12.61
C SER A 129 -20.13 -3.46 -12.93
N THR A 130 -20.01 -2.20 -12.52
CA THR A 130 -18.79 -1.41 -12.65
C THR A 130 -18.51 -0.59 -11.40
N TYR A 131 -17.23 -0.39 -11.12
CA TYR A 131 -16.73 0.52 -10.11
C TYR A 131 -16.32 1.84 -10.74
N THR A 132 -16.22 2.88 -9.93
CA THR A 132 -15.90 4.24 -10.39
C THR A 132 -14.75 4.82 -9.59
N LEU A 133 -13.76 5.34 -10.30
CA LEU A 133 -12.63 6.07 -9.75
C LEU A 133 -12.83 7.57 -9.99
N TYR A 134 -12.81 8.34 -8.92
CA TYR A 134 -12.92 9.80 -8.96
C TYR A 134 -11.56 10.46 -8.78
N PHE A 135 -11.37 11.58 -9.48
CA PHE A 135 -10.15 12.39 -9.42
C PHE A 135 -10.43 13.73 -8.74
N VAL A 136 -9.83 13.94 -7.58
CA VAL A 136 -9.85 15.22 -6.88
C VAL A 136 -8.57 15.98 -7.23
N SER A 137 -8.69 16.93 -8.17
CA SER A 137 -7.56 17.68 -8.72
C SER A 137 -6.99 18.75 -7.77
N ASP A 138 -7.58 18.96 -6.59
CA ASP A 138 -7.15 19.95 -5.58
C ASP A 138 -6.88 21.36 -6.16
N GLY A 139 -7.84 21.84 -6.95
CA GLY A 139 -7.79 23.16 -7.59
C GLY A 139 -7.11 23.16 -8.97
N GLY A 140 -6.70 22.00 -9.49
CA GLY A 140 -6.36 21.83 -10.91
C GLY A 140 -7.56 21.60 -11.81
N SER A 141 -7.33 21.48 -13.12
CA SER A 141 -8.37 21.20 -14.12
C SER A 141 -9.12 19.90 -13.84
N ARG A 142 -10.41 19.88 -14.22
CA ARG A 142 -11.30 18.73 -13.97
C ARG A 142 -10.93 17.54 -14.85
N ILE A 143 -10.81 16.37 -14.23
CA ILE A 143 -10.72 15.08 -14.92
C ILE A 143 -12.06 14.36 -14.78
N LYS A 144 -12.51 13.70 -15.86
CA LYS A 144 -13.74 12.89 -15.82
C LYS A 144 -13.46 11.62 -15.00
N PRO A 145 -14.40 11.18 -14.14
CA PRO A 145 -14.30 9.87 -13.48
C PRO A 145 -14.18 8.74 -14.50
N ILE A 146 -13.53 7.65 -14.09
CA ILE A 146 -13.33 6.45 -14.92
C ILE A 146 -14.14 5.32 -14.31
N THR A 147 -14.77 4.50 -15.15
CA THR A 147 -15.46 3.29 -14.73
C THR A 147 -14.74 2.05 -15.23
N GLY A 148 -14.70 0.99 -14.42
CA GLY A 148 -14.12 -0.30 -14.80
C GLY A 148 -14.73 -1.47 -14.05
N ALA A 149 -14.62 -2.67 -14.62
CA ALA A 149 -15.04 -3.91 -13.97
C ALA A 149 -14.06 -4.31 -12.86
N TYR A 150 -14.47 -5.24 -11.98
CA TYR A 150 -13.61 -5.74 -10.91
C TYR A 150 -12.28 -6.28 -11.46
N GLY A 151 -11.18 -5.87 -10.86
CA GLY A 151 -9.83 -6.29 -11.21
C GLY A 151 -9.24 -5.65 -12.46
N MET A 152 -9.97 -4.78 -13.18
CA MET A 152 -9.37 -3.99 -14.25
C MET A 152 -8.39 -2.96 -13.69
N THR A 153 -7.26 -2.75 -14.38
CA THR A 153 -6.24 -1.78 -13.98
C THR A 153 -6.18 -0.63 -14.99
N VAL A 154 -6.08 0.60 -14.48
CA VAL A 154 -5.94 1.83 -15.27
C VAL A 154 -4.66 2.55 -14.90
N SER A 155 -3.86 2.94 -15.90
CA SER A 155 -2.67 3.77 -15.70
C SER A 155 -3.02 5.25 -15.61
N PHE A 156 -2.32 5.99 -14.76
CA PHE A 156 -2.51 7.43 -14.58
C PHE A 156 -1.69 8.32 -15.53
N THR A 157 -0.94 7.73 -16.45
CA THR A 157 -0.04 8.47 -17.37
C THR A 157 -0.76 9.54 -18.20
N GLU A 158 -2.04 9.33 -18.54
CA GLU A 158 -2.85 10.24 -19.35
C GLU A 158 -3.72 11.21 -18.52
N TYR A 159 -3.73 11.04 -17.19
CA TYR A 159 -4.64 11.74 -16.28
C TYR A 159 -3.90 12.85 -15.54
N ILE A 160 -3.44 13.86 -16.28
CA ILE A 160 -2.61 14.95 -15.77
C ILE A 160 -3.44 16.25 -15.73
N PRO A 161 -3.84 16.74 -14.54
CA PRO A 161 -4.54 18.00 -14.42
C PRO A 161 -3.56 19.17 -14.57
N VAL A 162 -4.08 20.37 -14.82
CA VAL A 162 -3.29 21.62 -14.92
C VAL A 162 -3.73 22.59 -13.83
N LYS A 163 -2.77 23.22 -13.14
CA LYS A 163 -2.98 24.23 -12.10
C LYS A 163 -1.96 25.35 -12.25
N GLU A 164 -2.41 26.58 -12.46
CA GLU A 164 -1.52 27.73 -12.67
C GLU A 164 -0.59 27.96 -11.46
N GLY A 165 0.70 28.15 -11.72
CA GLY A 165 1.72 28.37 -10.68
C GLY A 165 2.22 27.10 -9.97
N TYR A 166 1.77 25.91 -10.38
CA TYR A 166 2.16 24.63 -9.77
C TYR A 166 2.59 23.59 -10.81
N VAL A 167 3.45 22.67 -10.38
CA VAL A 167 3.84 21.45 -11.09
C VAL A 167 3.09 20.27 -10.49
N PHE A 168 2.45 19.46 -11.34
CA PHE A 168 1.79 18.23 -10.94
C PHE A 168 2.83 17.17 -10.60
N GLU A 169 2.78 16.60 -9.39
CA GLU A 169 3.76 15.60 -8.94
C GLU A 169 3.20 14.17 -8.96
N GLY A 170 1.90 14.00 -9.17
CA GLY A 170 1.23 12.72 -9.29
C GLY A 170 -0.04 12.60 -8.45
N TRP A 171 -0.63 11.41 -8.47
CA TRP A 171 -1.80 11.05 -7.67
C TRP A 171 -1.39 10.35 -6.37
N CYS A 172 -2.21 10.47 -5.34
CA CYS A 172 -2.09 9.79 -4.06
C CYS A 172 -3.47 9.29 -3.59
N ALA A 173 -3.48 8.23 -2.79
CA ALA A 173 -4.71 7.63 -2.28
C ALA A 173 -5.28 8.40 -1.07
N ASP A 174 -4.43 8.93 -0.18
CA ASP A 174 -4.87 9.72 0.98
C ASP A 174 -4.56 11.21 0.75
N PRO A 175 -5.55 12.12 0.91
CA PRO A 175 -5.31 13.55 0.77
C PRO A 175 -4.37 14.14 1.84
N ARG A 176 -4.21 13.46 2.98
CA ARG A 176 -3.37 13.88 4.12
C ARG A 176 -1.94 13.35 4.01
N ASP A 177 -1.77 12.17 3.40
CA ASP A 177 -0.47 11.56 3.15
C ASP A 177 -0.16 11.51 1.66
N LYS A 178 0.46 12.59 1.19
CA LYS A 178 0.87 12.74 -0.21
C LYS A 178 2.31 12.28 -0.46
N GLN A 179 2.92 11.49 0.43
CA GLN A 179 4.27 11.00 0.20
C GLN A 179 4.29 9.87 -0.83
N GLN A 180 3.30 8.98 -0.79
CA GLN A 180 3.20 7.86 -1.71
C GLN A 180 2.46 8.25 -2.99
N ARG A 181 3.22 8.29 -4.09
CA ARG A 181 2.64 8.45 -5.44
C ARG A 181 2.16 7.10 -5.95
N ILE A 182 0.94 7.07 -6.46
CA ILE A 182 0.37 5.96 -7.21
C ILE A 182 0.36 6.28 -8.71
N VAL A 183 0.61 5.28 -9.55
CA VAL A 183 0.77 5.41 -11.01
C VAL A 183 -0.29 4.64 -11.79
N ASP A 184 -1.04 3.79 -11.10
CA ASP A 184 -2.16 3.03 -11.60
C ASP A 184 -3.19 2.82 -10.48
N PHE A 185 -4.34 2.28 -10.86
CA PHE A 185 -5.41 1.89 -9.95
C PHE A 185 -6.11 0.63 -10.46
N THR A 186 -6.37 -0.32 -9.56
CA THR A 186 -7.12 -1.54 -9.86
C THR A 186 -8.47 -1.49 -9.16
N PHE A 187 -9.55 -1.70 -9.91
CA PHE A 187 -10.92 -1.60 -9.41
C PHE A 187 -11.29 -2.81 -8.54
N TYR A 188 -11.27 -2.65 -7.21
CA TYR A 188 -11.90 -3.61 -6.29
C TYR A 188 -13.16 -3.03 -5.63
N GLU A 189 -13.27 -1.71 -5.64
CA GLU A 189 -14.38 -0.91 -5.14
C GLU A 189 -14.36 0.47 -5.82
N HIS A 190 -15.33 1.32 -5.47
CA HIS A 190 -15.27 2.74 -5.83
C HIS A 190 -14.18 3.43 -4.99
N ASP A 191 -13.40 4.31 -5.60
CA ASP A 191 -12.35 5.02 -4.88
C ASP A 191 -12.12 6.43 -5.40
N VAL A 192 -11.32 7.20 -4.68
CA VAL A 192 -10.98 8.59 -4.95
C VAL A 192 -9.49 8.79 -4.82
N VAL A 193 -8.88 9.42 -5.82
CA VAL A 193 -7.46 9.81 -5.79
C VAL A 193 -7.30 11.32 -5.80
N TYR A 194 -6.23 11.79 -5.17
CA TYR A 194 -5.98 13.20 -4.88
C TYR A 194 -4.70 13.67 -5.55
N ALA A 195 -4.73 14.87 -6.13
CA ALA A 195 -3.58 15.43 -6.82
C ALA A 195 -2.53 15.97 -5.85
N LYS A 196 -1.26 15.68 -6.12
CA LYS A 196 -0.12 16.31 -5.46
C LYS A 196 0.48 17.39 -6.34
N TRP A 197 0.79 18.53 -5.73
CA TRP A 197 1.28 19.72 -6.40
C TRP A 197 2.50 20.28 -5.69
N ARG A 198 3.43 20.83 -6.46
CA ARG A 198 4.54 21.67 -5.96
C ARG A 198 4.45 23.05 -6.59
N SER A 199 4.46 24.10 -5.78
CA SER A 199 4.47 25.48 -6.30
C SER A 199 5.79 25.77 -7.00
N ILE A 200 5.72 26.45 -8.14
CA ILE A 200 6.90 26.83 -8.93
C ILE A 200 7.82 27.77 -8.11
N GLY A 201 7.28 28.51 -7.14
CA GLY A 201 8.04 29.40 -6.24
C GLY A 201 8.56 28.79 -4.92
N ALA A 202 8.35 27.50 -4.62
CA ALA A 202 8.79 26.93 -3.34
C ALA A 202 10.29 26.56 -3.27
N ASN A 203 10.99 26.50 -4.42
CA ASN A 203 12.40 26.07 -4.49
C ASN A 203 13.37 27.18 -4.88
N THR A 204 13.03 28.47 -4.77
CA THR A 204 14.02 29.54 -5.04
C THR A 204 15.09 29.68 -3.94
N ALA A 205 15.13 28.80 -2.93
CA ALA A 205 16.12 28.86 -1.85
C ALA A 205 17.11 27.69 -1.77
N GLU A 206 16.88 26.54 -2.43
CA GLU A 206 17.86 25.44 -2.43
C GLU A 206 17.91 24.75 -3.80
N GLU A 207 19.12 24.65 -4.34
CA GLU A 207 19.52 24.18 -5.68
C GLU A 207 19.42 25.18 -6.85
N THR A 208 20.08 26.34 -6.72
CA THR A 208 20.69 26.99 -7.89
C THR A 208 21.99 26.27 -8.26
N LYS A 209 21.88 25.16 -8.99
CA LYS A 209 22.91 24.74 -9.95
C LYS A 209 22.23 24.45 -11.27
N GLN A 210 21.79 25.53 -11.90
CA GLN A 210 21.30 25.56 -13.26
C GLN A 210 22.51 25.28 -14.18
N SER A 211 22.72 24.01 -14.55
CA SER A 211 23.61 23.68 -15.66
C SER A 211 22.89 24.05 -16.96
N THR A 212 23.11 25.26 -17.45
CA THR A 212 22.71 25.66 -18.79
C THR A 212 23.61 24.95 -19.79
N LEU A 213 23.14 23.86 -20.39
CA LEU A 213 23.75 23.28 -21.58
C LEU A 213 23.31 24.10 -22.79
N THR A 214 24.25 24.35 -23.68
CA THR A 214 24.04 25.14 -24.90
C THR A 214 23.34 24.31 -25.97
N ASP A 215 22.60 24.96 -26.88
CA ASP A 215 21.88 24.30 -27.98
C ASP A 215 22.79 23.46 -28.90
N ALA A 216 24.11 23.73 -28.89
CA ALA A 216 25.12 22.96 -29.60
C ALA A 216 25.49 21.64 -28.90
N GLU A 217 25.41 21.57 -27.57
CA GLU A 217 25.72 20.36 -26.79
C GLU A 217 24.58 19.33 -26.87
N VAL A 218 23.34 19.78 -27.02
CA VAL A 218 22.15 18.93 -27.20
C VAL A 218 22.13 18.23 -28.57
N MET A 219 22.76 18.82 -29.59
CA MET A 219 22.74 18.32 -30.97
C MET A 219 23.87 17.33 -31.29
N GLN A 220 24.86 17.17 -30.41
CA GLN A 220 26.03 16.31 -30.67
C GLN A 220 25.94 14.91 -30.05
N TYR A 221 25.09 14.69 -29.05
CA TYR A 221 24.93 13.39 -28.38
C TYR A 221 23.46 13.00 -28.25
N GLY A 222 22.95 12.29 -29.26
CA GLY A 222 21.63 11.69 -29.23
C GLY A 222 21.57 10.50 -28.27
N GLN A 223 20.47 10.43 -27.51
CA GLN A 223 20.10 9.44 -26.49
C GLN A 223 20.68 9.71 -25.10
N TYR A 224 20.03 10.61 -24.37
CA TYR A 224 20.07 10.57 -22.90
C TYR A 224 18.84 9.83 -22.37
N VAL A 225 19.11 8.82 -21.55
CA VAL A 225 18.16 8.18 -20.64
C VAL A 225 18.39 8.84 -19.28
N ASP A 226 17.34 9.38 -18.67
CA ASP A 226 17.41 9.87 -17.30
C ASP A 226 17.72 8.69 -16.35
N GLU A 227 18.90 8.67 -15.73
CA GLU A 227 19.34 7.55 -14.88
C GLU A 227 18.49 7.36 -13.61
N LYS A 228 17.65 8.33 -13.22
CA LYS A 228 16.70 8.20 -12.10
C LYS A 228 15.36 7.61 -12.51
N THR A 229 14.95 7.78 -13.77
CA THR A 229 13.59 7.43 -14.22
C THR A 229 13.57 6.43 -15.38
N SER A 230 14.70 6.20 -16.04
CA SER A 230 14.87 5.36 -17.23
C SER A 230 13.96 5.72 -18.41
N VAL A 231 13.47 6.97 -18.47
CA VAL A 231 12.60 7.44 -19.57
C VAL A 231 13.43 8.17 -20.64
N ASN A 232 13.19 7.84 -21.91
CA ASN A 232 13.80 8.51 -23.06
C ASN A 232 13.16 9.89 -23.29
N VAL A 233 13.98 10.94 -23.26
CA VAL A 233 13.54 12.30 -23.63
C VAL A 233 13.41 12.35 -25.15
N THR A 234 12.18 12.26 -25.68
CA THR A 234 11.93 12.35 -27.13
C THR A 234 11.46 13.75 -27.54
N ALA A 235 11.64 14.06 -28.83
CA ALA A 235 11.44 15.37 -29.48
C ALA A 235 10.09 16.07 -29.17
N LEU A 236 9.06 15.34 -28.73
CA LEU A 236 7.79 15.89 -28.25
C LEU A 236 7.96 16.79 -27.03
N TRP A 237 8.89 16.48 -26.12
CA TRP A 237 9.16 17.30 -24.93
C TRP A 237 9.79 18.65 -25.31
N VAL A 238 10.74 18.63 -26.25
CA VAL A 238 11.38 19.85 -26.78
C VAL A 238 10.35 20.73 -27.49
N GLN A 239 9.47 20.14 -28.30
CA GLN A 239 8.43 20.88 -29.01
C GLN A 239 7.38 21.48 -28.06
N GLN A 240 7.08 20.80 -26.96
CA GLN A 240 6.19 21.33 -25.91
C GLN A 240 6.84 22.47 -25.11
N GLN A 241 8.13 22.38 -24.79
CA GLN A 241 8.86 23.44 -24.11
C GLN A 241 8.99 24.70 -24.98
N GLU A 242 9.25 24.55 -26.27
CA GLU A 242 9.34 25.68 -27.19
C GLU A 242 7.98 26.38 -27.35
N ARG A 243 6.90 25.59 -27.44
CA ARG A 243 5.54 26.12 -27.47
C ARG A 243 5.19 26.84 -26.16
N LEU A 244 5.64 26.34 -25.01
CA LEU A 244 5.46 27.01 -23.72
C LEU A 244 6.23 28.34 -23.65
N LYS A 245 7.47 28.39 -24.13
CA LYS A 245 8.25 29.65 -24.22
C LYS A 245 7.55 30.69 -25.09
N GLN A 246 7.10 30.31 -26.29
CA GLN A 246 6.39 31.23 -27.18
C GLN A 246 5.10 31.77 -26.55
N LEU A 247 4.35 30.93 -25.84
CA LEU A 247 3.15 31.36 -25.12
C LEU A 247 3.47 32.31 -23.96
N MET A 248 4.60 32.10 -23.26
CA MET A 248 5.06 33.01 -22.20
C MET A 248 5.54 34.36 -22.76
N GLU A 249 6.22 34.39 -23.90
CA GLU A 249 6.61 35.63 -24.57
C GLU A 249 5.39 36.43 -25.05
N ILE A 250 4.40 35.75 -25.62
CA ILE A 250 3.13 36.36 -26.03
C ILE A 250 2.39 36.92 -24.80
N HIS A 251 2.34 36.16 -23.71
CA HIS A 251 1.73 36.63 -22.46
C HIS A 251 2.44 37.89 -21.93
N ASN A 252 3.76 37.87 -21.85
CA ASN A 252 4.53 39.00 -21.32
C ASN A 252 4.48 40.22 -22.24
N SER A 253 4.32 40.03 -23.55
CA SER A 253 4.12 41.11 -24.53
C SER A 253 2.75 41.78 -24.41
N ILE A 254 1.72 41.00 -24.07
CA ILE A 254 0.33 41.52 -23.95
C ILE A 254 0.07 42.12 -22.55
N TYR A 255 0.72 41.60 -21.52
CA TYR A 255 0.37 41.90 -20.12
C TYR A 255 1.55 42.36 -19.23
N GLY A 256 2.75 42.54 -19.79
CA GLY A 256 3.91 43.05 -19.05
C GLY A 256 4.05 44.56 -19.14
N GLU A 257 4.11 45.23 -17.98
CA GLU A 257 4.80 46.52 -17.80
C GLU A 257 6.30 46.29 -17.62
#